data_AF-A0A2N2M9A3-F1
#
_entry.id   AF-A0A2N2M9A3-F1
#
_cell.length_a   1.000
_cell.length_b   1.000
_cell.length_c   1.000
_cell.angle_alpha   90.00
_cell.angle_beta   90.00
_cell.angle_gamma   90.00
#
_symmetry.space_group_name_H-M   'P 1'
#
loop_
_entity.id
_entity.type
_entity.pdbx_description
1 polymer ?
#
loop_
_entity_poly.entity_id
_entity_poly.type
_entity_poly.pdbx_seq_one_letter_code
_entity_poly.pdbx_strand_id
1 'polypeptide(L)'
;MFAVGCRKSDLLRGGADLRNGSGDTGDGRTGDAQMIDLTLLKSLNEGTEDERLAALTRATARAEFPPVDPRMVNNHIHTNYSFSPYSPSAAVYAARAEGLATCGIVDHDSIGGAREFIEAGKIVGIPTTIGIETRVSFAETPLKDRRTNNPDQIGNSYMVMHALPHDKIELVQAYFAPVREKRNARNRKMIEKINDLYAADGVNLDFDRDVLPLSQAAHGGSVTERHLMLALARQLIKLGKASLPEYASELETMFAEYDLVGTLKKDCIPKVFIPATDECPTLSEIVRFAGEVGCILAYAYLGDVTSSVTGDKKAQKFEDDYLDELFAVIDKAGIRAVTYMPTRNSQAQIERLRNLCDRYGMQQITGEDINSPRQSFIIEKMKEEQFSNLIESTWSLIRHENGE
;
A
#
# COMPACT_ATOMS: atom_id res chain seq x y z
N MET A 1 -1.51 -12.02 -54.17
CA MET A 1 -0.94 -13.28 -53.65
C MET A 1 0.52 -12.98 -53.30
N PHE A 2 0.82 -12.72 -52.03
CA PHE A 2 2.11 -12.98 -51.37
C PHE A 2 1.93 -12.63 -49.90
N ALA A 3 1.94 -13.67 -49.07
CA ALA A 3 1.83 -13.63 -47.63
C ALA A 3 3.10 -14.26 -47.06
N VAL A 4 3.79 -13.54 -46.17
CA VAL A 4 4.71 -14.07 -45.15
C VAL A 4 4.77 -12.95 -44.09
N GLY A 5 4.32 -13.07 -42.83
CA GLY A 5 4.22 -14.23 -41.97
C GLY A 5 5.31 -14.16 -40.88
N CYS A 6 5.39 -13.06 -40.12
CA CYS A 6 6.35 -12.92 -39.01
C CYS A 6 5.72 -13.48 -37.72
N ARG A 7 6.15 -14.68 -37.30
CA ARG A 7 5.70 -15.31 -36.05
C ARG A 7 6.47 -14.69 -34.87
N LYS A 8 5.75 -14.12 -33.91
CA LYS A 8 6.25 -13.86 -32.55
C LYS A 8 5.94 -15.08 -31.69
N SER A 9 6.96 -15.85 -31.35
CA SER A 9 6.88 -16.94 -30.38
C SER A 9 8.25 -17.11 -29.73
N ASP A 10 8.67 -16.15 -28.90
CA ASP A 10 9.89 -16.25 -28.06
C ASP A 10 9.80 -15.31 -26.84
N LEU A 11 8.65 -15.32 -26.15
CA LEU A 11 8.56 -14.85 -24.77
C LEU A 11 7.86 -15.94 -23.98
N LEU A 12 8.44 -16.34 -22.85
CA LEU A 12 7.98 -17.38 -21.91
C LEU A 12 8.46 -18.84 -22.16
N ARG A 13 9.72 -19.03 -22.53
CA ARG A 13 10.45 -20.27 -22.24
C ARG A 13 11.80 -19.97 -21.60
N GLY A 14 11.77 -19.70 -20.29
CA GLY A 14 12.95 -19.68 -19.44
C GLY A 14 12.59 -20.38 -18.13
N GLY A 15 12.69 -21.71 -18.11
CA GLY A 15 12.60 -22.47 -16.87
C GLY A 15 13.88 -22.26 -16.07
N ALA A 16 13.74 -21.71 -14.86
CA ALA A 16 14.82 -21.68 -13.89
C ALA A 16 14.84 -23.03 -13.16
N ASP A 17 15.85 -23.85 -13.47
CA ASP A 17 16.18 -25.10 -12.80
C ASP A 17 16.81 -24.73 -11.43
N LEU A 18 16.02 -24.79 -10.35
CA LEU A 18 16.51 -24.62 -8.98
C LEU A 18 17.02 -25.97 -8.45
N ARG A 19 18.32 -26.25 -8.65
CA ARG A 19 19.02 -27.32 -7.92
C ARG A 19 19.95 -26.72 -6.89
N ASN A 20 19.61 -26.97 -5.63
CA ASN A 20 20.41 -26.63 -4.45
C ASN A 20 21.75 -27.39 -4.47
N GLY A 21 22.84 -26.63 -4.37
CA GLY A 21 24.15 -27.12 -3.96
C GLY A 21 24.23 -27.16 -2.44
N SER A 22 24.54 -28.33 -1.89
CA SER A 22 24.82 -28.61 -0.50
C SER A 22 26.13 -27.94 -0.03
N GLY A 23 26.09 -27.27 1.11
CA GLY A 23 27.26 -26.80 1.85
C GLY A 23 26.87 -26.39 3.27
N ASP A 24 27.17 -27.25 4.23
CA ASP A 24 26.93 -27.11 5.67
C ASP A 24 27.86 -26.06 6.32
N THR A 25 27.33 -25.39 7.34
CA THR A 25 27.93 -24.91 8.61
C THR A 25 27.65 -23.44 8.96
N GLY A 26 27.00 -23.24 10.11
CA GLY A 26 27.08 -21.98 10.87
C GLY A 26 25.74 -21.32 11.19
N ASP A 27 25.35 -21.45 12.46
CA ASP A 27 24.42 -20.62 13.23
C ASP A 27 24.10 -19.24 12.61
N GLY A 28 22.82 -19.03 12.31
CA GLY A 28 22.30 -17.76 11.83
C GLY A 28 20.80 -17.87 11.54
N ARG A 29 19.96 -17.54 12.52
CA ARG A 29 18.52 -17.35 12.30
C ARG A 29 18.31 -16.18 11.35
N THR A 30 18.29 -16.45 10.05
CA THR A 30 17.66 -15.58 9.06
C THR A 30 16.15 -15.83 9.16
N GLY A 31 15.48 -14.98 9.95
CA GLY A 31 14.05 -15.10 10.20
C GLY A 31 13.25 -14.73 8.95
N ASP A 32 12.76 -15.73 8.23
CA ASP A 32 11.59 -15.54 7.39
C ASP A 32 10.44 -15.11 8.32
N ALA A 33 9.88 -13.92 8.08
CA ALA A 33 8.71 -13.46 8.81
C ALA A 33 7.60 -14.52 8.64
N GLN A 34 7.23 -15.19 9.72
CA GLN A 34 6.14 -16.16 9.68
C GLN A 34 4.83 -15.39 9.61
N MET A 35 4.27 -15.36 8.40
CA MET A 35 2.91 -14.89 8.15
C MET A 35 1.96 -15.61 9.12
N ILE A 36 0.96 -14.87 9.62
CA ILE A 36 -0.12 -15.40 10.47
C ILE A 36 -0.66 -16.73 9.90
N ASP A 37 -0.95 -17.70 10.77
CA ASP A 37 -1.52 -18.98 10.36
C ASP A 37 -2.73 -18.77 9.44
N LEU A 38 -2.81 -19.52 8.34
CA LEU A 38 -3.82 -19.29 7.29
C LEU A 38 -5.25 -19.49 7.83
N THR A 39 -5.46 -20.45 8.73
CA THR A 39 -6.80 -20.70 9.31
C THR A 39 -7.23 -19.52 10.16
N LEU A 40 -6.31 -18.99 10.96
CA LEU A 40 -6.55 -17.78 11.74
C LEU A 40 -6.79 -16.57 10.82
N LEU A 41 -5.92 -16.35 9.82
CA LEU A 41 -6.06 -15.25 8.86
C LEU A 41 -7.45 -15.23 8.21
N LYS A 42 -7.94 -16.39 7.75
CA LYS A 42 -9.30 -16.51 7.20
C LYS A 42 -10.37 -16.09 8.19
N SER A 43 -10.29 -16.60 9.42
CA SER A 43 -11.27 -16.25 10.46
C SER A 43 -11.26 -14.76 10.81
N LEU A 44 -10.12 -14.08 10.59
CA LEU A 44 -9.98 -12.64 10.78
C LEU A 44 -10.31 -11.83 9.51
N ASN A 45 -10.49 -12.46 8.35
CA ASN A 45 -10.74 -11.80 7.07
C ASN A 45 -12.17 -11.94 6.56
N GLU A 46 -12.81 -13.07 6.83
CA GLU A 46 -14.12 -13.43 6.31
C GLU A 46 -15.26 -12.97 7.23
N GLY A 47 -16.47 -12.86 6.67
CA GLY A 47 -17.67 -12.51 7.42
C GLY A 47 -17.88 -11.00 7.59
N THR A 48 -18.74 -10.64 8.54
CA THR A 48 -19.02 -9.25 8.92
C THR A 48 -17.93 -8.67 9.82
N GLU A 49 -17.94 -7.34 10.01
CA GLU A 49 -17.04 -6.67 10.96
C GLU A 49 -17.14 -7.28 12.37
N ASP A 50 -18.36 -7.51 12.87
CA ASP A 50 -18.59 -8.11 14.19
C ASP A 50 -18.03 -9.53 14.29
N GLU A 51 -18.17 -10.34 13.23
CA GLU A 51 -17.63 -11.70 13.19
C GLU A 51 -16.10 -11.71 13.25
N ARG A 52 -15.46 -10.80 12.51
CA ARG A 52 -14.00 -10.61 12.53
C ARG A 52 -13.50 -10.14 13.88
N LEU A 53 -14.13 -9.16 14.51
CA LEU A 53 -13.76 -8.67 15.86
C LEU A 53 -13.99 -9.75 16.94
N ALA A 54 -15.03 -10.56 16.81
CA ALA A 54 -15.26 -11.69 17.70
C ALA A 54 -14.19 -12.78 17.52
N ALA A 55 -13.78 -13.08 16.28
CA ALA A 55 -12.65 -13.97 16.00
C ALA A 55 -11.34 -13.43 16.57
N LEU A 56 -11.08 -12.13 16.41
CA LEU A 56 -9.93 -11.43 16.95
C LEU A 56 -9.87 -11.52 18.48
N THR A 57 -11.00 -11.36 19.17
CA THR A 57 -11.10 -11.50 20.62
C THR A 57 -10.69 -12.90 21.07
N ARG A 58 -11.20 -13.95 20.40
CA ARG A 58 -10.85 -15.34 20.70
C ARG A 58 -9.38 -15.64 20.42
N ALA A 59 -8.84 -15.11 19.34
CA ALA A 59 -7.44 -15.31 18.96
C ALA A 59 -6.50 -14.62 19.97
N THR A 60 -6.80 -13.38 20.34
CA THR A 60 -6.03 -12.57 21.30
C THR A 60 -5.98 -13.24 22.67
N ALA A 61 -7.10 -13.79 23.15
CA ALA A 61 -7.16 -14.48 24.45
C ALA A 61 -6.26 -15.73 24.54
N ARG A 62 -5.80 -16.27 23.40
CA ARG A 62 -4.94 -17.45 23.31
C ARG A 62 -3.52 -17.12 22.82
N ALA A 63 -3.27 -15.88 22.44
CA ALA A 63 -2.02 -15.48 21.83
C ALA A 63 -0.93 -15.26 22.89
N GLU A 64 0.27 -15.76 22.61
CA GLU A 64 1.49 -15.40 23.34
C GLU A 64 2.26 -14.39 22.51
N PHE A 65 1.86 -13.12 22.59
CA PHE A 65 2.52 -12.07 21.82
C PHE A 65 3.94 -11.81 22.33
N PRO A 66 4.90 -11.47 21.44
CA PRO A 66 6.25 -11.12 21.85
C PRO A 66 6.26 -9.85 22.73
N PRO A 67 7.32 -9.64 23.54
CA PRO A 67 7.52 -8.38 24.25
C PRO A 67 7.47 -7.18 23.30
N VAL A 68 6.86 -6.09 23.74
CA VAL A 68 6.77 -4.86 22.94
C VAL A 68 8.14 -4.19 22.88
N ASP A 69 8.66 -3.97 21.67
CA ASP A 69 9.78 -3.05 21.43
C ASP A 69 9.21 -1.67 21.05
N PRO A 70 9.34 -0.64 21.90
CA PRO A 70 8.72 0.67 21.67
C PRO A 70 9.21 1.37 20.40
N ARG A 71 10.31 0.89 19.80
CA ARG A 71 10.84 1.43 18.53
C ARG A 71 10.11 0.90 17.31
N MET A 72 9.40 -0.22 17.44
CA MET A 72 8.71 -0.87 16.34
C MET A 72 7.35 -0.21 16.10
N VAL A 73 7.36 0.91 15.37
CA VAL A 73 6.16 1.69 15.02
C VAL A 73 5.95 1.71 13.52
N ASN A 74 4.69 1.60 13.06
CA ASN A 74 4.36 1.74 11.64
C ASN A 74 3.02 2.46 11.48
N ASN A 75 2.98 3.61 10.80
CA ASN A 75 1.75 4.39 10.61
C ASN A 75 1.09 4.20 9.24
N HIS A 76 1.52 3.24 8.41
CA HIS A 76 1.04 3.11 7.03
C HIS A 76 0.85 1.65 6.61
N ILE A 77 -0.27 1.07 7.03
CA ILE A 77 -0.68 -0.30 6.68
C ILE A 77 -1.92 -0.21 5.81
N HIS A 78 -1.90 -0.91 4.68
CA HIS A 78 -3.11 -1.08 3.86
C HIS A 78 -3.88 -2.31 4.31
N THR A 79 -5.19 -2.27 4.15
CA THR A 79 -6.11 -3.38 4.40
C THR A 79 -6.86 -3.74 3.11
N ASN A 80 -7.76 -4.72 3.19
CA ASN A 80 -8.69 -5.06 2.11
C ASN A 80 -9.72 -3.94 1.78
N TYR A 81 -9.72 -2.83 2.53
CA TYR A 81 -10.42 -1.60 2.17
C TYR A 81 -9.68 -0.74 1.13
N SER A 82 -8.44 -1.05 0.83
CA SER A 82 -7.83 -0.73 -0.45
C SER A 82 -7.28 -2.00 -1.06
N PHE A 83 -6.01 -2.35 -0.88
CA PHE A 83 -5.49 -3.64 -1.36
C PHE A 83 -4.47 -4.21 -0.40
N SER A 84 -4.79 -5.35 0.21
CA SER A 84 -3.95 -6.09 1.15
C SER A 84 -4.58 -7.46 1.40
N PRO A 85 -3.81 -8.50 1.78
CA PRO A 85 -4.39 -9.77 2.19
C PRO A 85 -5.06 -9.70 3.56
N TYR A 86 -4.97 -8.57 4.27
CA TYR A 86 -5.45 -8.40 5.64
C TYR A 86 -6.69 -7.50 5.69
N SER A 87 -7.75 -7.93 6.38
CA SER A 87 -8.75 -7.04 6.95
C SER A 87 -8.12 -6.12 8.01
N PRO A 88 -8.82 -5.07 8.46
CA PRO A 88 -8.37 -4.29 9.61
C PRO A 88 -8.08 -5.15 10.85
N SER A 89 -8.96 -6.10 11.21
CA SER A 89 -8.73 -7.02 12.34
C SER A 89 -7.48 -7.90 12.15
N ALA A 90 -7.30 -8.45 10.95
CA ALA A 90 -6.14 -9.28 10.64
C ALA A 90 -4.83 -8.50 10.66
N ALA A 91 -4.85 -7.26 10.14
CA ALA A 91 -3.69 -6.38 10.12
C ALA A 91 -3.22 -6.00 11.52
N VAL A 92 -4.15 -5.66 12.43
CA VAL A 92 -3.82 -5.35 13.82
C VAL A 92 -3.27 -6.57 14.57
N TYR A 93 -3.88 -7.75 14.38
CA TYR A 93 -3.36 -8.98 14.98
C TYR A 93 -1.93 -9.28 14.48
N ALA A 94 -1.72 -9.24 13.16
CA ALA A 94 -0.41 -9.51 12.56
C ALA A 94 0.65 -8.50 13.04
N ALA A 95 0.32 -7.21 13.07
CA ALA A 95 1.18 -6.17 13.63
C ALA A 95 1.64 -6.51 15.06
N ARG A 96 0.70 -6.86 15.95
CA ARG A 96 1.05 -7.19 17.34
C ARG A 96 1.81 -8.50 17.45
N ALA A 97 1.44 -9.51 16.67
CA ALA A 97 2.07 -10.84 16.66
C ALA A 97 3.52 -10.79 16.18
N GLU A 98 3.84 -9.94 15.20
CA GLU A 98 5.22 -9.72 14.75
C GLU A 98 6.03 -8.83 15.71
N GLY A 99 5.37 -8.03 16.56
CA GLY A 99 6.01 -7.28 17.64
C GLY A 99 5.97 -5.77 17.52
N LEU A 100 5.09 -5.21 16.68
CA LEU A 100 4.86 -3.78 16.64
C LEU A 100 4.29 -3.25 17.96
N ALA A 101 4.76 -2.07 18.36
CA ALA A 101 4.27 -1.29 19.49
C ALA A 101 3.08 -0.40 19.13
N THR A 102 2.98 0.00 17.87
CA THR A 102 1.85 0.78 17.33
C THR A 102 1.63 0.39 15.87
N CYS A 103 0.41 0.56 15.37
CA CYS A 103 0.09 0.34 13.97
C CYS A 103 -0.90 1.38 13.44
N GLY A 104 -0.78 1.75 12.16
CA GLY A 104 -1.64 2.76 11.54
C GLY A 104 -2.24 2.29 10.23
N ILE A 105 -3.55 2.49 10.04
CA ILE A 105 -4.25 2.18 8.80
C ILE A 105 -4.20 3.37 7.85
N VAL A 106 -3.77 3.14 6.61
CA VAL A 106 -3.71 4.14 5.54
C VAL A 106 -4.13 3.48 4.23
N ASP A 107 -5.43 3.33 4.02
CA ASP A 107 -5.95 2.78 2.77
C ASP A 107 -6.01 3.84 1.66
N HIS A 108 -5.84 3.40 0.41
CA HIS A 108 -5.97 4.32 -0.73
C HIS A 108 -7.41 4.79 -0.90
N ASP A 109 -7.67 6.10 -0.89
CA ASP A 109 -8.99 6.73 -1.14
C ASP A 109 -10.16 6.13 -0.32
N SER A 110 -9.85 5.54 0.84
CA SER A 110 -10.81 4.90 1.73
C SER A 110 -10.41 5.08 3.20
N ILE A 111 -11.42 5.40 4.03
CA ILE A 111 -11.33 5.35 5.50
C ILE A 111 -12.29 4.30 6.06
N GLY A 112 -12.90 3.47 5.20
CA GLY A 112 -13.98 2.56 5.57
C GLY A 112 -13.61 1.51 6.63
N GLY A 113 -12.34 1.10 6.67
CA GLY A 113 -11.83 0.13 7.65
C GLY A 113 -11.44 0.72 9.00
N ALA A 114 -11.53 2.05 9.18
CA ALA A 114 -10.98 2.73 10.36
C ALA A 114 -11.65 2.32 11.68
N ARG A 115 -12.98 2.16 11.70
CA ARG A 115 -13.71 1.77 12.92
C ARG A 115 -13.30 0.38 13.39
N GLU A 116 -13.31 -0.59 12.48
CA GLU A 116 -12.81 -1.94 12.77
C GLU A 116 -11.36 -1.91 13.25
N PHE A 117 -10.49 -1.12 12.62
CA PHE A 117 -9.08 -1.00 13.00
C PHE A 117 -8.90 -0.46 14.43
N ILE A 118 -9.65 0.57 14.80
CA ILE A 118 -9.63 1.16 16.15
C ILE A 118 -10.10 0.12 17.19
N GLU A 119 -11.22 -0.55 16.96
CA GLU A 119 -11.74 -1.56 17.89
C GLU A 119 -10.82 -2.78 17.98
N ALA A 120 -10.23 -3.20 16.86
CA ALA A 120 -9.22 -4.24 16.84
C ALA A 120 -8.00 -3.86 17.68
N GLY A 121 -7.53 -2.60 17.60
CA GLY A 121 -6.46 -2.07 18.44
C GLY A 121 -6.75 -2.19 19.92
N LYS A 122 -7.99 -1.86 20.34
CA LYS A 122 -8.45 -2.01 21.73
C LYS A 122 -8.49 -3.46 22.18
N ILE A 123 -8.99 -4.37 21.34
CA ILE A 123 -9.06 -5.82 21.66
C ILE A 123 -7.66 -6.40 21.85
N VAL A 124 -6.73 -6.07 20.94
CA VAL A 124 -5.37 -6.61 20.92
C VAL A 124 -4.46 -5.94 21.96
N GLY A 125 -4.80 -4.72 22.39
CA GLY A 125 -3.98 -3.92 23.31
C GLY A 125 -2.78 -3.25 22.61
N ILE A 126 -2.96 -2.83 21.36
CA ILE A 126 -1.97 -2.08 20.58
C ILE A 126 -2.54 -0.70 20.20
N PRO A 127 -1.85 0.41 20.52
CA PRO A 127 -2.26 1.74 20.09
C PRO A 127 -2.30 1.87 18.57
N THR A 128 -3.34 2.54 18.08
CA THR A 128 -3.60 2.71 16.65
C THR A 128 -3.66 4.17 16.25
N THR A 129 -3.36 4.44 14.98
CA THR A 129 -3.62 5.71 14.27
C THR A 129 -4.37 5.42 12.98
N ILE A 130 -5.19 6.35 12.50
CA ILE A 130 -5.98 6.22 11.29
C ILE A 130 -5.63 7.32 10.28
N GLY A 131 -5.67 6.94 9.00
CA GLY A 131 -5.33 7.82 7.90
C GLY A 131 -5.86 7.32 6.57
N ILE A 132 -5.61 8.11 5.53
CA ILE A 132 -5.98 7.82 4.15
C ILE A 132 -4.92 8.36 3.20
N GLU A 133 -4.57 7.58 2.19
CA GLU A 133 -3.65 8.00 1.13
C GLU A 133 -4.43 8.27 -0.16
N THR A 134 -4.20 9.42 -0.78
CA THR A 134 -4.93 9.82 -1.98
C THR A 134 -4.02 10.38 -3.06
N ARG A 135 -4.44 10.22 -4.33
CA ARG A 135 -3.78 10.85 -5.47
C ARG A 135 -4.28 12.28 -5.61
N VAL A 136 -3.36 13.22 -5.53
CA VAL A 136 -3.62 14.65 -5.61
C VAL A 136 -3.05 15.20 -6.91
N SER A 137 -3.86 15.99 -7.62
CA SER A 137 -3.44 16.69 -8.83
C SER A 137 -2.55 17.89 -8.46
N PHE A 138 -1.36 17.92 -9.04
CA PHE A 138 -0.39 19.02 -8.93
C PHE A 138 -0.49 19.98 -10.12
N ALA A 139 -1.57 19.89 -10.92
CA ALA A 139 -1.78 20.69 -12.12
C ALA A 139 -1.75 22.22 -11.88
N GLU A 140 -2.09 22.66 -10.66
CA GLU A 140 -2.05 24.07 -10.25
C GLU A 140 -0.68 24.54 -9.73
N THR A 141 0.32 23.65 -9.71
CA THR A 141 1.66 23.94 -9.21
C THR A 141 2.68 24.00 -10.35
N PRO A 142 3.88 24.57 -10.13
CA PRO A 142 5.00 24.47 -11.07
C PRO A 142 5.42 23.02 -11.39
N LEU A 143 5.03 22.05 -10.57
CA LEU A 143 5.38 20.63 -10.70
C LEU A 143 4.40 19.83 -11.56
N LYS A 144 3.44 20.47 -12.23
CA LYS A 144 2.41 19.80 -13.07
C LYS A 144 2.98 18.87 -14.16
N ASP A 145 4.18 19.17 -14.65
CA ASP A 145 4.87 18.39 -15.71
C ASP A 145 6.03 17.56 -15.14
N ARG A 146 6.11 17.42 -13.81
CA ARG A 146 7.14 16.66 -13.08
C ARG A 146 6.59 15.33 -12.58
N ARG A 147 7.48 14.35 -12.45
CA ARG A 147 7.19 13.05 -11.84
C ARG A 147 7.58 13.09 -10.36
N THR A 148 6.62 13.32 -9.49
CA THR A 148 6.80 13.17 -8.03
C THR A 148 6.63 11.70 -7.65
N ASN A 149 6.31 11.40 -6.40
CA ASN A 149 6.11 10.06 -5.83
C ASN A 149 5.07 9.15 -6.52
N ASN A 150 4.41 9.59 -7.61
CA ASN A 150 3.51 8.75 -8.40
C ASN A 150 4.26 8.04 -9.55
N PRO A 151 4.42 6.70 -9.49
CA PRO A 151 5.14 5.94 -10.51
C PRO A 151 4.38 5.83 -11.83
N ASP A 152 3.05 5.99 -11.80
CA ASP A 152 2.20 5.69 -12.95
C ASP A 152 1.85 6.96 -13.76
N GLN A 153 1.88 8.15 -13.13
CA GLN A 153 1.44 9.39 -13.78
C GLN A 153 2.22 10.64 -13.37
N ILE A 154 2.61 11.43 -14.38
CA ILE A 154 3.19 12.78 -14.22
C ILE A 154 2.09 13.76 -13.78
N GLY A 155 2.44 14.71 -12.91
CA GLY A 155 1.52 15.78 -12.48
C GLY A 155 0.53 15.39 -11.40
N ASN A 156 0.61 14.15 -10.89
CA ASN A 156 -0.12 13.72 -9.69
C ASN A 156 0.88 13.25 -8.64
N SER A 157 0.57 13.47 -7.36
CA SER A 157 1.35 12.96 -6.22
C SER A 157 0.45 12.19 -5.26
N TYR A 158 0.99 11.19 -4.57
CA TYR A 158 0.38 10.61 -3.39
C TYR A 158 0.58 11.55 -2.19
N MET A 159 -0.51 11.80 -1.48
CA MET A 159 -0.55 12.57 -0.24
C MET A 159 -1.25 11.73 0.81
N VAL A 160 -0.82 11.84 2.07
CA VAL A 160 -1.41 11.09 3.19
C VAL A 160 -2.02 12.06 4.19
N MET A 161 -3.27 11.82 4.56
CA MET A 161 -3.94 12.47 5.67
C MET A 161 -3.77 11.56 6.89
N HIS A 162 -2.77 11.86 7.73
CA HIS A 162 -2.49 11.15 8.98
C HIS A 162 -3.27 11.75 10.16
N ALA A 163 -3.32 11.02 11.27
CA ALA A 163 -3.87 11.50 12.53
C ALA A 163 -5.30 12.02 12.37
N LEU A 164 -6.16 11.26 11.69
CA LEU A 164 -7.54 11.68 11.43
C LEU A 164 -8.36 11.61 12.74
N PRO A 165 -8.97 12.72 13.21
CA PRO A 165 -9.82 12.67 14.39
C PRO A 165 -10.99 11.70 14.19
N HIS A 166 -11.24 10.85 15.18
CA HIS A 166 -12.19 9.72 15.04
C HIS A 166 -13.64 10.17 14.80
N ASP A 167 -14.00 11.38 15.23
CA ASP A 167 -15.32 11.97 14.98
C ASP A 167 -15.51 12.45 13.53
N LYS A 168 -14.45 12.49 12.72
CA LYS A 168 -14.48 12.91 11.30
C LYS A 168 -14.53 11.76 10.31
N ILE A 169 -14.50 10.50 10.76
CA ILE A 169 -14.51 9.32 9.88
C ILE A 169 -15.64 9.40 8.84
N GLU A 170 -16.87 9.73 9.25
CA GLU A 170 -18.01 9.80 8.32
C GLU A 170 -17.90 10.93 7.31
N LEU A 171 -17.36 12.09 7.72
CA LEU A 171 -17.15 13.23 6.84
C LEU A 171 -16.09 12.92 5.76
N VAL A 172 -14.98 12.30 6.16
CA VAL A 172 -13.95 11.81 5.23
C VAL A 172 -14.53 10.76 4.31
N GLN A 173 -15.30 9.81 4.83
CA GLN A 173 -15.88 8.75 4.04
C GLN A 173 -16.85 9.28 2.97
N ALA A 174 -17.63 10.32 3.30
CA ALA A 174 -18.50 11.02 2.37
C ALA A 174 -17.73 11.80 1.29
N TYR A 175 -16.63 12.46 1.66
CA TYR A 175 -15.76 13.18 0.71
C TYR A 175 -15.16 12.25 -0.35
N PHE A 176 -14.67 11.07 0.07
CA PHE A 176 -14.03 10.13 -0.84
C PHE A 176 -14.98 9.21 -1.61
N ALA A 177 -16.27 9.13 -1.24
CA ALA A 177 -17.25 8.36 -1.99
C ALA A 177 -17.31 8.74 -3.50
N PRO A 178 -17.48 10.02 -3.90
CA PRO A 178 -17.46 10.39 -5.31
C PRO A 178 -16.09 10.19 -5.98
N VAL A 179 -14.99 10.27 -5.22
CA VAL A 179 -13.64 9.96 -5.73
C VAL A 179 -13.56 8.49 -6.16
N ARG A 180 -14.03 7.58 -5.30
CA ARG A 180 -14.06 6.14 -5.59
C ARG A 180 -14.97 5.79 -6.78
N GLU A 181 -16.11 6.45 -6.94
CA GLU A 181 -16.97 6.22 -8.11
C GLU A 181 -16.30 6.61 -9.42
N LYS A 182 -15.59 7.74 -9.45
CA LYS A 182 -14.82 8.17 -10.63
C LYS A 182 -13.64 7.23 -10.91
N ARG A 183 -12.97 6.73 -9.86
CA ARG A 183 -11.97 5.66 -9.97
C ARG A 183 -12.56 4.41 -10.60
N ASN A 184 -13.72 3.96 -10.16
CA ASN A 184 -14.40 2.78 -10.70
C ASN A 184 -14.80 2.98 -12.17
N ALA A 185 -15.25 4.18 -12.56
CA ALA A 185 -15.52 4.50 -13.96
C ALA A 185 -14.26 4.38 -14.83
N ARG A 186 -13.09 4.79 -14.33
CA ARG A 186 -11.80 4.59 -15.02
C ARG A 186 -11.37 3.12 -15.04
N ASN A 187 -11.55 2.41 -13.93
CA ASN A 187 -11.19 0.99 -13.83
C ASN A 187 -11.99 0.12 -14.80
N ARG A 188 -13.28 0.40 -15.03
CA ARG A 188 -14.09 -0.29 -16.06
C ARG A 188 -13.47 -0.16 -17.45
N LYS A 189 -13.05 1.06 -17.83
CA LYS A 189 -12.34 1.31 -19.09
C LYS A 189 -10.97 0.63 -19.15
N MET A 190 -10.27 0.51 -18.02
CA MET A 190 -9.01 -0.24 -17.95
C MET A 190 -9.23 -1.74 -18.12
N ILE A 191 -10.34 -2.30 -17.63
CA ILE A 191 -10.72 -3.69 -17.85
C ILE A 191 -10.99 -3.97 -19.34
N GLU A 192 -11.67 -3.07 -20.04
CA GLU A 192 -11.83 -3.18 -21.50
C GLU A 192 -10.47 -3.29 -22.21
N LYS A 193 -9.51 -2.41 -21.87
CA LYS A 193 -8.14 -2.47 -22.41
C LYS A 193 -7.39 -3.76 -22.04
N ILE A 194 -7.62 -4.29 -20.83
CA ILE A 194 -7.03 -5.57 -20.40
C ILE A 194 -7.59 -6.72 -21.24
N ASN A 195 -8.90 -6.76 -21.46
CA ASN A 195 -9.54 -7.77 -22.29
C ASN A 195 -9.03 -7.73 -23.72
N ASP A 196 -8.88 -6.54 -24.30
CA ASP A 196 -8.30 -6.37 -25.64
C ASP A 196 -6.84 -6.87 -25.70
N LEU A 197 -6.03 -6.49 -24.69
CA LEU A 197 -4.61 -6.85 -24.64
C LEU A 197 -4.38 -8.36 -24.51
N TYR A 198 -5.27 -9.06 -23.80
CA TYR A 198 -5.15 -10.50 -23.53
C TYR A 198 -6.22 -11.35 -24.25
N ALA A 199 -6.87 -10.81 -25.27
CA ALA A 199 -7.92 -11.51 -26.02
C ALA A 199 -7.44 -12.85 -26.61
N ALA A 200 -6.20 -12.89 -27.10
CA ALA A 200 -5.59 -14.11 -27.65
C ALA A 200 -5.32 -15.20 -26.59
N ASP A 201 -5.25 -14.82 -25.32
CA ASP A 201 -5.14 -15.73 -24.20
C ASP A 201 -6.48 -16.22 -23.69
N GLY A 202 -7.59 -15.67 -24.19
CA GLY A 202 -8.96 -16.01 -23.79
C GLY A 202 -9.45 -15.24 -22.56
N VAL A 203 -8.77 -14.15 -22.19
CA VAL A 203 -9.19 -13.27 -21.08
C VAL A 203 -10.48 -12.55 -21.43
N ASN A 204 -11.41 -12.54 -20.48
CA ASN A 204 -12.71 -11.87 -20.57
C ASN A 204 -13.18 -11.54 -19.16
N LEU A 205 -12.68 -10.43 -18.63
CA LEU A 205 -13.01 -9.90 -17.31
C LEU A 205 -14.20 -8.95 -17.39
N ASP A 206 -15.08 -9.04 -16.41
CA ASP A 206 -16.11 -8.05 -16.14
C ASP A 206 -15.78 -7.37 -14.80
N PHE A 207 -15.86 -6.05 -14.75
CA PHE A 207 -15.47 -5.30 -13.55
C PHE A 207 -16.35 -5.65 -12.35
N ASP A 208 -17.67 -5.67 -12.54
CA ASP A 208 -18.63 -5.83 -11.46
C ASP A 208 -18.70 -7.29 -10.96
N ARG A 209 -18.51 -8.27 -11.85
CA ARG A 209 -18.48 -9.70 -11.51
C ARG A 209 -17.12 -10.17 -10.98
N ASP A 210 -16.02 -9.76 -11.60
CA ASP A 210 -14.71 -10.38 -11.36
C ASP A 210 -13.76 -9.52 -10.52
N VAL A 211 -13.96 -8.19 -10.48
CA VAL A 211 -13.05 -7.26 -9.77
C VAL A 211 -13.68 -6.73 -8.49
N LEU A 212 -14.90 -6.21 -8.55
CA LEU A 212 -15.57 -5.58 -7.41
C LEU A 212 -15.65 -6.50 -6.17
N PRO A 213 -15.95 -7.82 -6.29
CA PRO A 213 -15.99 -8.74 -5.16
C PRO A 213 -14.63 -9.03 -4.51
N LEU A 214 -13.52 -8.59 -5.11
CA LEU A 214 -12.18 -8.73 -4.56
C LEU A 214 -11.85 -7.64 -3.51
N SER A 215 -12.74 -6.68 -3.32
CA SER A 215 -12.53 -5.48 -2.50
C SER A 215 -13.66 -5.29 -1.48
N GLN A 216 -13.45 -4.43 -0.49
CA GLN A 216 -14.50 -3.99 0.43
C GLN A 216 -15.33 -2.80 -0.12
N ALA A 217 -15.49 -2.66 -1.44
CA ALA A 217 -16.18 -1.50 -2.03
C ALA A 217 -17.63 -1.30 -1.53
N ALA A 218 -18.36 -2.40 -1.29
CA ALA A 218 -19.72 -2.36 -0.71
C ALA A 218 -19.76 -1.77 0.71
N HIS A 219 -18.64 -1.82 1.41
CA HIS A 219 -18.45 -1.28 2.76
C HIS A 219 -17.59 -0.01 2.74
N GLY A 220 -17.46 0.62 1.57
CA GLY A 220 -16.78 1.90 1.44
C GLY A 220 -15.27 1.82 1.23
N GLY A 221 -14.75 0.63 0.91
CA GLY A 221 -13.40 0.41 0.39
C GLY A 221 -13.21 0.94 -1.03
N SER A 222 -11.96 1.01 -1.50
CA SER A 222 -11.61 1.44 -2.85
C SER A 222 -11.10 0.30 -3.73
N VAL A 223 -11.44 0.34 -5.02
CA VAL A 223 -10.89 -0.60 -6.00
C VAL A 223 -9.67 0.02 -6.66
N THR A 224 -8.48 -0.45 -6.31
CA THR A 224 -7.22 -0.05 -6.96
C THR A 224 -6.90 -0.87 -8.21
N GLU A 225 -5.91 -0.44 -9.00
CA GLU A 225 -5.33 -1.17 -10.12
C GLU A 225 -4.84 -2.58 -9.74
N ARG A 226 -4.49 -2.82 -8.47
CA ARG A 226 -4.06 -4.14 -8.01
C ARG A 226 -5.18 -5.17 -8.00
N HIS A 227 -6.43 -4.76 -7.79
CA HIS A 227 -7.57 -5.70 -7.94
C HIS A 227 -7.77 -6.10 -9.40
N LEU A 228 -7.56 -5.18 -10.35
CA LEU A 228 -7.64 -5.50 -11.77
C LEU A 228 -6.55 -6.52 -12.11
N MET A 229 -5.34 -6.34 -11.58
CA MET A 229 -4.26 -7.31 -11.74
C MET A 229 -4.54 -8.64 -11.04
N LEU A 230 -5.20 -8.63 -9.88
CA LEU A 230 -5.57 -9.86 -9.16
C LEU A 230 -6.64 -10.65 -9.92
N ALA A 231 -7.66 -9.98 -10.46
CA ALA A 231 -8.66 -10.59 -11.32
C ALA A 231 -8.03 -11.20 -12.58
N LEU A 232 -7.11 -10.47 -13.22
CA LEU A 232 -6.33 -10.95 -14.36
C LEU A 232 -5.46 -12.16 -13.98
N ALA A 233 -4.73 -12.09 -12.86
CA ALA A 233 -3.90 -13.18 -12.35
C ALA A 233 -4.72 -14.46 -12.18
N ARG A 234 -5.86 -14.38 -11.49
CA ARG A 234 -6.79 -15.50 -11.29
C ARG A 234 -7.31 -16.08 -12.60
N GLN A 235 -7.67 -15.23 -13.57
CA GLN A 235 -8.17 -15.70 -14.86
C GLN A 235 -7.05 -16.36 -15.69
N LEU A 236 -5.83 -15.82 -15.69
CA LEU A 236 -4.69 -16.43 -16.37
C LEU A 236 -4.33 -17.79 -15.78
N ILE A 237 -4.37 -17.94 -14.45
CA ILE A 237 -4.18 -19.24 -13.79
C ILE A 237 -5.26 -20.23 -14.23
N LYS A 238 -6.54 -19.82 -14.19
CA LYS A 238 -7.68 -20.65 -14.62
C LYS A 238 -7.59 -21.09 -16.08
N LEU A 239 -7.03 -20.24 -16.96
CA LEU A 239 -6.81 -20.52 -18.37
C LEU A 239 -5.53 -21.34 -18.65
N GLY A 240 -4.74 -21.68 -17.63
CA GLY A 240 -3.45 -22.37 -17.78
C GLY A 240 -2.37 -21.52 -18.45
N LYS A 241 -2.52 -20.19 -18.40
CA LYS A 241 -1.58 -19.20 -18.96
C LYS A 241 -0.56 -18.71 -17.94
N ALA A 242 -0.87 -18.89 -16.66
CA ALA A 242 0.06 -18.79 -15.55
C ALA A 242 -0.02 -20.10 -14.74
N SER A 243 1.14 -20.59 -14.29
CA SER A 243 1.20 -21.85 -13.55
C SER A 243 1.24 -21.61 -12.05
N LEU A 244 0.54 -22.46 -11.30
CA LEU A 244 0.74 -22.62 -9.87
C LEU A 244 1.77 -23.73 -9.62
N PRO A 245 2.41 -23.76 -8.43
CA PRO A 245 3.15 -24.93 -7.98
C PRO A 245 2.28 -26.20 -8.06
N GLU A 246 2.90 -27.35 -8.35
CA GLU A 246 2.20 -28.63 -8.37
C GLU A 246 1.65 -28.95 -6.97
N TYR A 247 0.35 -29.28 -6.88
CA TYR A 247 -0.34 -29.50 -5.60
C TYR A 247 -0.30 -28.31 -4.63
N ALA A 248 -0.24 -27.08 -5.16
CA ALA A 248 -0.24 -25.86 -4.35
C ALA A 248 -1.35 -25.85 -3.30
N SER A 249 -0.96 -25.65 -2.04
CA SER A 249 -1.85 -25.30 -0.95
C SER A 249 -2.51 -23.95 -1.21
N GLU A 250 -3.51 -23.62 -0.41
CA GLU A 250 -4.18 -22.33 -0.50
C GLU A 250 -3.26 -21.14 -0.16
N LEU A 251 -2.33 -21.33 0.78
CA LEU A 251 -1.32 -20.33 1.10
C LEU A 251 -0.38 -20.09 -0.08
N GLU A 252 0.11 -21.17 -0.71
CA GLU A 252 0.95 -21.09 -1.90
C GLU A 252 0.21 -20.46 -3.08
N THR A 253 -1.09 -20.73 -3.20
CA THR A 253 -1.95 -20.10 -4.21
C THR A 253 -2.05 -18.59 -3.96
N MET A 254 -2.31 -18.15 -2.72
CA MET A 254 -2.36 -16.72 -2.37
C MET A 254 -1.01 -16.05 -2.66
N PHE A 255 0.11 -16.68 -2.30
CA PHE A 255 1.43 -16.15 -2.62
C PHE A 255 1.64 -16.01 -4.13
N ALA A 256 1.33 -17.04 -4.91
CA ALA A 256 1.46 -16.99 -6.36
C ALA A 256 0.57 -15.92 -7.00
N GLU A 257 -0.66 -15.71 -6.49
CA GLU A 257 -1.54 -14.63 -6.94
C GLU A 257 -0.92 -13.25 -6.71
N TYR A 258 -0.41 -12.97 -5.50
CA TYR A 258 0.21 -11.68 -5.17
C TYR A 258 1.55 -11.46 -5.90
N ASP A 259 2.35 -12.51 -6.07
CA ASP A 259 3.59 -12.46 -6.86
C ASP A 259 3.26 -12.13 -8.34
N LEU A 260 2.19 -12.71 -8.88
CA LEU A 260 1.70 -12.41 -10.23
C LEU A 260 1.13 -10.99 -10.34
N VAL A 261 0.42 -10.48 -9.32
CA VAL A 261 -0.01 -9.07 -9.26
C VAL A 261 1.20 -8.14 -9.37
N GLY A 262 2.29 -8.44 -8.66
CA GLY A 262 3.53 -7.66 -8.74
C GLY A 262 4.14 -7.64 -10.14
N THR A 263 4.12 -8.78 -10.83
CA THR A 263 4.60 -8.92 -12.22
C THR A 263 3.70 -8.16 -13.21
N LEU A 264 2.38 -8.38 -13.12
CA LEU A 264 1.40 -7.73 -13.98
C LEU A 264 1.36 -6.22 -13.78
N LYS A 265 1.61 -5.71 -12.57
CA LYS A 265 1.79 -4.26 -12.35
C LYS A 265 2.90 -3.69 -13.23
N LYS A 266 4.03 -4.40 -13.37
CA LYS A 266 5.17 -3.93 -14.18
C LYS A 266 4.88 -4.06 -15.69
N ASP A 267 4.19 -5.12 -16.09
CA ASP A 267 4.10 -5.51 -17.51
C ASP A 267 2.79 -5.13 -18.20
N CYS A 268 1.68 -5.08 -17.45
CA CYS A 268 0.35 -4.80 -17.95
C CYS A 268 -0.03 -3.33 -17.75
N ILE A 269 0.08 -2.80 -16.52
CA ILE A 269 -0.39 -1.44 -16.18
C ILE A 269 0.12 -0.38 -17.16
N PRO A 270 1.43 -0.29 -17.52
CA PRO A 270 1.90 0.73 -18.46
C PRO A 270 1.23 0.71 -19.85
N LYS A 271 0.64 -0.42 -20.26
CA LYS A 271 -0.04 -0.59 -21.55
C LYS A 271 -1.53 -0.26 -21.49
N VAL A 272 -2.15 -0.48 -20.33
CA VAL A 272 -3.59 -0.33 -20.14
C VAL A 272 -3.98 0.90 -19.32
N PHE A 273 -3.01 1.55 -18.67
CA PHE A 273 -3.24 2.68 -17.79
C PHE A 273 -4.00 3.78 -18.52
N ILE A 274 -5.03 4.29 -17.85
CA ILE A 274 -5.73 5.50 -18.23
C ILE A 274 -5.35 6.53 -17.16
N PRO A 275 -4.95 7.76 -17.55
CA PRO A 275 -4.65 8.79 -16.57
C PRO A 275 -5.81 9.02 -15.60
N ALA A 276 -5.48 9.06 -14.31
CA ALA A 276 -6.39 9.48 -13.25
C ALA A 276 -6.50 11.02 -13.28
N THR A 277 -7.69 11.52 -13.59
CA THR A 277 -7.99 12.96 -13.65
C THR A 277 -9.10 13.29 -12.67
N ASP A 278 -10.33 12.87 -12.97
CA ASP A 278 -11.52 13.36 -12.28
C ASP A 278 -11.59 12.88 -10.82
N GLU A 279 -10.90 11.77 -10.52
CA GLU A 279 -10.74 11.16 -9.20
C GLU A 279 -9.56 11.73 -8.40
N CYS A 280 -8.89 12.78 -8.88
CA CYS A 280 -7.77 13.40 -8.18
C CYS A 280 -8.18 14.80 -7.70
N PRO A 281 -8.42 15.00 -6.38
CA PRO A 281 -8.58 16.35 -5.86
C PRO A 281 -7.34 17.19 -6.16
N THR A 282 -7.52 18.49 -6.34
CA THR A 282 -6.41 19.45 -6.45
C THR A 282 -5.68 19.62 -5.11
N LEU A 283 -4.45 20.14 -5.16
CA LEU A 283 -3.67 20.41 -3.94
C LEU A 283 -4.39 21.37 -2.99
N SER A 284 -5.03 22.41 -3.51
CA SER A 284 -5.80 23.39 -2.75
C SER A 284 -7.05 22.78 -2.12
N GLU A 285 -7.77 21.91 -2.85
CA GLU A 285 -8.93 21.20 -2.31
C GLU A 285 -8.56 20.27 -1.16
N ILE A 286 -7.49 19.48 -1.31
CA ILE A 286 -7.09 18.54 -0.27
C ILE A 286 -6.49 19.26 0.95
N VAL A 287 -5.73 20.35 0.76
CA VAL A 287 -5.25 21.19 1.87
C VAL A 287 -6.41 21.78 2.65
N ARG A 288 -7.40 22.35 1.96
CA ARG A 288 -8.59 22.90 2.61
C ARG A 288 -9.35 21.82 3.37
N PHE A 289 -9.55 20.66 2.75
CA PHE A 289 -10.28 19.56 3.37
C PHE A 289 -9.53 18.99 4.58
N ALA A 290 -8.22 18.84 4.50
CA ALA A 290 -7.39 18.42 5.63
C ALA A 290 -7.51 19.39 6.82
N GLY A 291 -7.51 20.70 6.56
CA GLY A 291 -7.76 21.71 7.59
C GLY A 291 -9.17 21.65 8.18
N GLU A 292 -10.19 21.36 7.37
CA GLU A 292 -11.59 21.22 7.80
C GLU A 292 -11.78 20.01 8.73
N VAL A 293 -11.14 18.88 8.43
CA VAL A 293 -11.21 17.66 9.26
C VAL A 293 -10.19 17.64 10.38
N GLY A 294 -9.23 18.58 10.40
CA GLY A 294 -8.19 18.66 11.43
C GLY A 294 -7.20 17.51 11.40
N CYS A 295 -6.92 16.92 10.24
CA CYS A 295 -5.87 15.91 10.09
C CYS A 295 -4.51 16.53 9.76
N ILE A 296 -3.46 15.71 9.81
CA ILE A 296 -2.11 16.11 9.39
C ILE A 296 -1.89 15.66 7.94
N LEU A 297 -1.96 16.61 7.01
CA LEU A 297 -1.65 16.35 5.60
C LEU A 297 -0.13 16.30 5.39
N ALA A 298 0.36 15.18 4.85
CA ALA A 298 1.77 14.91 4.62
C ALA A 298 2.04 14.54 3.15
N TYR A 299 3.15 15.06 2.60
CA TYR A 299 3.67 14.57 1.33
C TYR A 299 4.37 13.22 1.53
N ALA A 300 4.06 12.21 0.71
CA ALA A 300 4.65 10.87 0.81
C ALA A 300 5.95 10.76 0.02
N TYR A 301 7.09 11.09 0.62
CA TYR A 301 8.37 11.03 -0.08
C TYR A 301 8.72 9.60 -0.51
N LEU A 302 9.02 9.44 -1.80
CA LEU A 302 9.41 8.16 -2.39
C LEU A 302 10.91 8.12 -2.69
N GLY A 303 11.45 9.18 -3.30
CA GLY A 303 12.84 9.28 -3.73
C GLY A 303 13.19 8.44 -4.98
N ASP A 304 14.28 8.79 -5.66
CA ASP A 304 14.78 8.09 -6.84
C ASP A 304 15.15 6.63 -6.53
N VAL A 305 14.85 5.74 -7.48
CA VAL A 305 15.31 4.35 -7.46
C VAL A 305 16.44 4.23 -8.47
N THR A 306 17.68 4.11 -8.01
CA THR A 306 18.90 4.04 -8.87
C THR A 306 19.41 2.62 -9.08
N SER A 307 19.32 1.77 -8.05
CA SER A 307 19.57 0.32 -8.12
C SER A 307 18.83 -0.36 -6.98
N SER A 308 17.93 -1.30 -7.27
CA SER A 308 17.28 -2.08 -6.20
C SER A 308 18.30 -3.05 -5.61
N VAL A 309 18.50 -2.99 -4.30
CA VAL A 309 19.33 -3.93 -3.52
C VAL A 309 18.86 -5.38 -3.71
N THR A 310 17.62 -5.56 -4.20
CA THR A 310 16.95 -6.84 -4.47
C THR A 310 16.89 -7.25 -5.96
N GLY A 311 17.44 -6.46 -6.89
CA GLY A 311 17.43 -6.76 -8.35
C GLY A 311 16.11 -6.52 -9.12
N ASP A 312 15.00 -6.20 -8.46
CA ASP A 312 13.65 -6.26 -9.06
C ASP A 312 13.02 -4.93 -9.48
N LYS A 313 13.61 -3.78 -9.13
CA LYS A 313 13.04 -2.46 -9.48
C LYS A 313 13.84 -1.81 -10.62
N LYS A 314 13.16 -1.49 -11.73
CA LYS A 314 13.71 -0.64 -12.80
C LYS A 314 14.12 0.69 -12.19
N ALA A 315 15.28 1.21 -12.60
CA ALA A 315 15.68 2.55 -12.21
C ALA A 315 14.60 3.55 -12.67
N GLN A 316 14.14 4.39 -11.75
CA GLN A 316 13.10 5.38 -12.01
C GLN A 316 13.39 6.64 -11.21
N LYS A 317 13.32 7.77 -11.91
CA LYS A 317 13.48 9.12 -11.37
C LYS A 317 12.14 9.64 -10.85
N PHE A 318 12.17 10.31 -9.71
CA PHE A 318 11.06 10.91 -9.00
C PHE A 318 11.46 12.33 -8.57
N GLU A 319 11.19 12.74 -7.32
CA GLU A 319 11.37 14.11 -6.83
C GLU A 319 12.80 14.55 -6.49
N ASP A 320 13.82 13.68 -6.47
CA ASP A 320 15.13 14.03 -5.91
C ASP A 320 15.82 15.19 -6.64
N ASP A 321 15.74 15.26 -7.96
CA ASP A 321 16.41 16.31 -8.75
C ASP A 321 15.83 17.72 -8.51
N TYR A 322 14.63 17.81 -7.94
CA TYR A 322 13.92 19.06 -7.67
C TYR A 322 13.32 19.08 -6.26
N LEU A 323 13.93 18.38 -5.31
CA LEU A 323 13.42 18.25 -3.94
C LEU A 323 13.28 19.60 -3.24
N ASP A 324 14.23 20.52 -3.42
CA ASP A 324 14.15 21.88 -2.86
C ASP A 324 12.97 22.69 -3.44
N GLU A 325 12.68 22.54 -4.74
CA GLU A 325 11.50 23.16 -5.39
C GLU A 325 10.22 22.54 -4.84
N LEU A 326 10.18 21.21 -4.69
CA LEU A 326 9.05 20.50 -4.09
C LEU A 326 8.75 21.02 -2.69
N PHE A 327 9.75 21.11 -1.81
CA PHE A 327 9.58 21.61 -0.45
C PHE A 327 9.03 23.04 -0.43
N ALA A 328 9.55 23.93 -1.29
CA ALA A 328 9.01 25.29 -1.40
C ALA A 328 7.55 25.32 -1.87
N VAL A 329 7.15 24.44 -2.80
CA VAL A 329 5.78 24.33 -3.29
C VAL A 329 4.83 23.85 -2.20
N ILE A 330 5.16 22.74 -1.51
CA ILE A 330 4.29 22.17 -0.48
C ILE A 330 4.24 23.06 0.77
N ASP A 331 5.35 23.72 1.14
CA ASP A 331 5.37 24.70 2.23
C ASP A 331 4.46 25.89 1.95
N LYS A 332 4.53 26.45 0.74
CA LYS A 332 3.67 27.55 0.31
C LYS A 332 2.19 27.15 0.28
N ALA A 333 1.90 25.88 -0.01
CA ALA A 333 0.55 25.32 0.03
C ALA A 333 0.05 25.10 1.46
N GLY A 334 0.89 25.25 2.50
CA GLY A 334 0.51 25.07 3.89
C GLY A 334 0.69 23.64 4.42
N ILE A 335 1.38 22.77 3.67
CA ILE A 335 1.73 21.42 4.15
C ILE A 335 2.87 21.54 5.15
N ARG A 336 2.75 20.84 6.28
CA ARG A 336 3.69 20.91 7.41
C ARG A 336 4.22 19.55 7.82
N ALA A 337 4.03 18.52 7.01
CA ALA A 337 4.51 17.18 7.28
C ALA A 337 4.99 16.46 6.02
N VAL A 338 5.94 15.55 6.21
CA VAL A 338 6.42 14.60 5.20
C VAL A 338 6.44 13.20 5.82
N THR A 339 5.87 12.24 5.11
CA THR A 339 5.91 10.83 5.47
C THR A 339 6.84 10.07 4.54
N TYR A 340 7.62 9.12 5.06
CA TYR A 340 8.57 8.35 4.27
C TYR A 340 8.86 6.97 4.87
N MET A 341 9.44 6.11 4.04
CA MET A 341 9.80 4.72 4.33
C MET A 341 11.31 4.61 4.47
N PRO A 342 11.89 4.62 5.69
CA PRO A 342 13.33 4.54 5.84
C PRO A 342 13.96 3.38 5.07
N THR A 343 13.30 2.23 4.96
CA THR A 343 13.85 1.06 4.27
C THR A 343 13.97 1.22 2.76
N ARG A 344 13.24 2.18 2.16
CA ARG A 344 13.23 2.40 0.70
C ARG A 344 14.26 3.42 0.23
N ASN A 345 14.88 4.15 1.14
CA ASN A 345 15.77 5.26 0.80
C ASN A 345 17.22 4.99 1.22
N SER A 346 18.13 5.46 0.37
CA SER A 346 19.56 5.50 0.70
C SER A 346 19.82 6.49 1.85
N GLN A 347 20.94 6.31 2.54
CA GLN A 347 21.32 7.21 3.64
C GLN A 347 21.43 8.67 3.18
N ALA A 348 22.00 8.91 1.98
CA ALA A 348 22.11 10.26 1.42
C ALA A 348 20.74 10.91 1.13
N GLN A 349 19.76 10.13 0.64
CA GLN A 349 18.38 10.59 0.47
C GLN A 349 17.75 10.96 1.82
N ILE A 350 17.91 10.10 2.83
CA ILE A 350 17.38 10.33 4.19
C ILE A 350 17.98 11.59 4.80
N GLU A 351 19.29 11.77 4.75
CA GLU A 351 19.97 12.96 5.29
C GLU A 351 19.50 14.25 4.60
N ARG A 352 19.39 14.23 3.27
CA ARG A 352 18.89 15.39 2.51
C ARG A 352 17.45 15.71 2.87
N LEU A 353 16.58 14.70 2.93
CA LEU A 353 15.17 14.85 3.27
C LEU A 353 15.00 15.45 4.66
N ARG A 354 15.70 14.89 5.66
CA ARG A 354 15.64 15.35 7.05
C ARG A 354 16.11 16.79 7.20
N ASN A 355 17.23 17.15 6.56
CA ASN A 355 17.71 18.54 6.56
C ASN A 355 16.69 19.52 5.95
N LEU A 356 15.92 19.09 4.95
CA LEU A 356 14.85 19.91 4.39
C LEU A 356 13.65 20.00 5.35
N CYS A 357 13.24 18.89 5.97
CA CYS A 357 12.21 18.92 7.00
C CYS A 357 12.58 19.88 8.14
N ASP A 358 13.82 19.84 8.63
CA ASP A 358 14.30 20.72 9.69
C ASP A 358 14.31 22.19 9.24
N ARG A 359 14.76 22.48 8.01
CA ARG A 359 14.78 23.83 7.42
C ARG A 359 13.38 24.43 7.32
N TYR A 360 12.39 23.65 6.94
CA TYR A 360 11.00 24.10 6.74
C TYR A 360 10.13 23.91 7.99
N GLY A 361 10.66 23.33 9.07
CA GLY A 361 9.89 23.02 10.28
C GLY A 361 8.79 21.98 10.03
N MET A 362 9.01 21.03 9.12
CA MET A 362 8.03 20.00 8.78
C MET A 362 8.16 18.78 9.70
N GLN A 363 7.03 18.31 10.23
CA GLN A 363 6.95 17.06 10.96
C GLN A 363 7.34 15.89 10.06
N GLN A 364 8.12 14.97 10.60
CA GLN A 364 8.54 13.76 9.91
C GLN A 364 7.72 12.58 10.42
N ILE A 365 7.16 11.77 9.51
CA ILE A 365 6.31 10.63 9.84
C ILE A 365 6.91 9.38 9.19
N THR A 366 6.91 8.27 9.92
CA THR A 366 7.28 6.96 9.39
C THR A 366 6.05 6.18 8.99
N GLY A 367 6.16 5.36 7.96
CA GLY A 367 5.16 4.35 7.62
C GLY A 367 5.69 3.46 6.51
N GLU A 368 5.64 2.14 6.69
CA GLU A 368 6.08 1.14 5.72
C GLU A 368 4.88 0.46 5.09
N ASP A 369 4.70 0.60 3.77
CA ASP A 369 3.54 0.00 3.06
C ASP A 369 3.47 -1.51 3.32
N ILE A 370 2.47 -1.96 4.07
CA ILE A 370 2.11 -3.37 4.15
C ILE A 370 0.88 -3.62 3.29
N ASN A 371 1.06 -4.35 2.18
CA ASN A 371 -0.01 -4.69 1.23
C ASN A 371 0.17 -6.06 0.54
N SER A 372 1.12 -6.88 1.00
CA SER A 372 1.41 -8.21 0.46
C SER A 372 1.69 -9.20 1.59
N PRO A 373 1.28 -10.47 1.45
CA PRO A 373 1.41 -11.48 2.51
C PRO A 373 2.87 -11.89 2.79
N ARG A 374 3.83 -11.45 1.96
CA ARG A 374 5.26 -11.70 2.15
C ARG A 374 6.00 -10.56 2.84
N GLN A 375 5.34 -9.44 3.10
CA GLN A 375 5.98 -8.30 3.75
C GLN A 375 5.96 -8.49 5.26
N SER A 376 7.10 -8.28 5.91
CA SER A 376 7.15 -8.21 7.37
C SER A 376 6.59 -6.87 7.85
N PHE A 377 5.91 -6.92 8.99
CA PHE A 377 5.50 -5.74 9.74
C PHE A 377 6.67 -5.13 10.51
N ILE A 378 7.72 -5.91 10.84
CA ILE A 378 8.91 -5.40 11.54
C ILE A 378 9.78 -4.52 10.64
N ILE A 379 10.21 -3.41 11.21
CA ILE A 379 11.04 -2.41 10.53
C ILE A 379 12.38 -2.32 11.27
N GLU A 380 13.30 -3.23 10.96
CA GLU A 380 14.62 -3.29 11.61
C GLU A 380 15.37 -1.95 11.56
N LYS A 381 15.21 -1.20 10.47
CA LYS A 381 15.80 0.12 10.29
C LYS A 381 15.37 1.14 11.36
N MET A 382 14.19 1.00 11.96
CA MET A 382 13.72 1.88 13.04
C MET A 382 14.50 1.71 14.35
N LYS A 383 15.39 0.70 14.46
CA LYS A 383 16.30 0.56 15.61
C LYS A 383 17.45 1.55 15.58
N GLU A 384 17.74 2.18 14.43
CA GLU A 384 18.79 3.18 14.32
C GLU A 384 18.40 4.47 15.05
N GLU A 385 19.33 5.01 15.85
CA GLU A 385 19.10 6.17 16.72
C GLU A 385 18.60 7.41 15.95
N GLN A 386 19.02 7.57 14.69
CA GLN A 386 18.57 8.67 13.84
C GLN A 386 17.04 8.72 13.67
N PHE A 387 16.32 7.60 13.80
CA PHE A 387 14.85 7.55 13.64
C PHE A 387 14.06 7.67 14.95
N SER A 388 14.73 8.01 16.06
CA SER A 388 14.06 8.29 17.34
C SER A 388 12.94 9.34 17.23
N ASN A 389 13.16 10.39 16.44
CA ASN A 389 12.17 11.42 16.16
C ASN A 389 10.89 10.89 15.49
N LEU A 390 11.01 9.82 14.68
CA LEU A 390 9.85 9.21 14.02
C LEU A 390 8.98 8.43 15.00
N ILE A 391 9.58 7.84 16.04
CA ILE A 391 8.85 7.17 17.13
C ILE A 391 8.05 8.21 17.93
N GLU A 392 8.67 9.31 18.32
CA GLU A 392 8.00 10.41 19.03
C GLU A 392 6.86 11.00 18.20
N SER A 393 7.11 11.20 16.90
CA SER A 393 6.12 11.67 15.95
C SER A 393 4.91 10.73 15.88
N THR A 394 5.10 9.42 15.79
CA THR A 394 4.01 8.42 15.85
C THR A 394 3.13 8.60 17.09
N TRP A 395 3.74 8.69 18.28
CA TRP A 395 2.96 8.90 19.50
C TRP A 395 2.23 10.25 19.50
N SER A 396 2.79 11.27 18.85
CA SER A 396 2.10 12.55 18.66
C SER A 396 0.90 12.43 17.74
N LEU A 397 0.96 11.61 16.68
CA LEU A 397 -0.20 11.34 15.81
C LEU A 397 -1.34 10.70 16.59
N ILE A 398 -1.01 9.68 17.39
CA ILE A 398 -1.99 8.95 18.22
C ILE A 398 -2.64 9.90 19.24
N ARG A 399 -1.84 10.75 19.91
CA ARG A 399 -2.36 11.76 20.84
C ARG A 399 -3.29 12.77 20.16
N HIS A 400 -2.88 13.27 18.99
CA HIS A 400 -3.68 14.22 18.19
C HIS A 400 -5.08 13.68 17.87
N GLU A 401 -5.20 12.41 17.49
CA GLU A 401 -6.50 11.78 17.23
C GLU A 401 -7.42 11.72 18.46
N ASN A 402 -6.83 11.72 19.66
CA ASN A 402 -7.53 11.68 20.94
C ASN A 402 -7.74 13.09 21.55
N GLY A 403 -7.37 14.15 20.83
CA GLY A 403 -7.58 15.55 21.24
C GLY A 403 -6.55 16.09 22.23
N GLU A 404 -5.36 15.48 22.30
CA GLU A 404 -4.24 15.88 23.17
C GLU A 404 -3.21 16.79 22.48
#